data_AF-A0A2M7BEZ5-F1
#
_entry.id   AF-A0A2M7BEZ5-F1
#
_cell.length_a   1.000
_cell.length_b   1.000
_cell.length_c   1.000
_cell.angle_alpha   90.00
_cell.angle_beta   90.00
_cell.angle_gamma   90.00
#
_symmetry.space_group_name_H-M   'P 1'
#
loop_
_entity.id
_entity.type
_entity.pdbx_description
1 polymer ?
#
loop_
_entity_poly.entity_id
_entity_poly.type
_entity_poly.pdbx_seq_one_letter_code
_entity_poly.pdbx_strand_id
1 'polypeptide(L)' 'MEQTILNPFQKKTLDFFKKTSLSKKFYLSGGTALAEVYLHHRYSEDLDFFTAEELNLEELKRFS' A
#
# COMPACT_ATOMS: atom_id res chain seq x y z
N MET A 1 -5.44 -0.44 -22.06
CA MET A 1 -4.64 -0.09 -20.87
C MET A 1 -5.63 0.16 -19.76
N GLU A 2 -5.63 -0.66 -18.71
CA GLU A 2 -6.51 -0.42 -17.57
C GLU A 2 -6.17 0.93 -16.95
N GLN A 3 -7.21 1.74 -16.70
CA GLN A 3 -7.08 3.09 -16.21
C GLN A 3 -6.85 3.01 -14.70
N THR A 4 -5.59 3.14 -14.29
CA THR A 4 -5.20 3.23 -12.87
C THR A 4 -5.75 4.50 -12.23
N ILE A 5 -6.31 4.37 -11.03
CA ILE A 5 -6.79 5.49 -10.21
C ILE A 5 -5.66 6.13 -9.39
N LEU A 6 -4.49 5.49 -9.35
CA LEU A 6 -3.36 5.94 -8.55
C LEU A 6 -2.68 7.16 -9.19
N ASN A 7 -2.52 8.20 -8.38
CA ASN A 7 -1.77 9.38 -8.77
C ASN A 7 -0.25 9.11 -8.81
N PRO A 8 0.56 9.98 -9.44
CA PRO A 8 2.01 9.75 -9.56
C PRO A 8 2.74 9.59 -8.22
N PHE A 9 2.28 10.29 -7.17
CA PHE A 9 2.87 10.18 -5.84
C PHE A 9 2.59 8.80 -5.23
N GLN A 10 1.35 8.33 -5.28
CA GLN A 10 0.98 7.00 -4.77
C GLN A 10 1.75 5.88 -5.49
N LYS A 11 1.89 5.96 -6.82
CA LYS A 11 2.71 5.01 -7.60
C LYS A 11 4.16 5.01 -7.13
N LYS A 12 4.75 6.19 -7.01
CA LYS A 12 6.13 6.34 -6.52
C LYS A 12 6.28 5.76 -5.11
N THR A 13 5.35 6.04 -4.20
CA THR A 13 5.32 5.51 -2.84
C THR A 13 5.25 3.98 -2.83
N LEU A 14 4.37 3.38 -3.62
CA LEU A 14 4.28 1.92 -3.75
C LEU A 14 5.57 1.31 -4.31
N ASP A 15 6.20 1.96 -5.28
CA ASP A 15 7.47 1.51 -5.85
C ASP A 15 8.65 1.63 -4.88
N PHE A 16 8.64 2.61 -3.98
CA PHE A 16 9.58 2.67 -2.85
C PHE A 16 9.27 1.59 -1.82
N PHE A 17 7.99 1.45 -1.43
CA PHE A 17 7.55 0.48 -0.44
C PHE A 17 7.95 -0.95 -0.82
N LYS A 18 7.76 -1.33 -2.08
CA LYS A 18 8.18 -2.63 -2.64
C LYS A 18 9.66 -2.97 -2.38
N LYS A 19 10.53 -1.97 -2.30
CA LYS A 19 11.98 -2.15 -2.07
C LYS A 19 12.36 -2.33 -0.61
N THR A 20 11.44 -2.04 0.32
CA THR A 20 11.67 -2.21 1.76
C THR A 20 11.49 -3.67 2.17
N SER A 21 11.98 -4.06 3.35
CA SER A 21 11.69 -5.38 3.92
C SER A 21 10.22 -5.54 4.35
N LEU A 22 9.50 -4.42 4.55
CA LEU A 22 8.08 -4.42 4.92
C LEU A 22 7.19 -4.99 3.82
N SER A 23 7.56 -4.86 2.54
CA SER A 23 6.77 -5.38 1.42
C SER A 23 6.60 -6.90 1.43
N LYS A 24 7.43 -7.61 2.20
CA LYS A 24 7.30 -9.06 2.41
C LYS A 24 6.23 -9.41 3.45
N LYS A 25 5.98 -8.51 4.40
CA LYS A 25 5.08 -8.73 5.54
C LYS A 25 3.73 -8.07 5.34
N PHE A 26 3.68 -6.98 4.58
CA PHE A 26 2.51 -6.13 4.43
C PHE A 26 1.97 -6.14 3.00
N TYR A 27 0.66 -5.97 2.87
CA TYR A 27 -0.04 -5.83 1.60
C TYR A 27 -0.92 -4.58 1.60
N LEU A 28 -1.10 -3.99 0.42
CA LEU A 28 -2.02 -2.87 0.22
C LEU A 28 -3.46 -3.35 0.44
N SER A 29 -4.22 -2.59 1.21
CA SER A 29 -5.58 -2.92 1.62
C SER A 29 -6.48 -1.68 1.54
N GLY A 30 -7.65 -1.76 2.15
CA GLY A 30 -8.57 -0.64 2.32
C GLY A 30 -9.19 -0.15 1.02
N GLY A 31 -9.62 1.11 1.04
CA GLY A 31 -10.36 1.73 -0.06
C GLY A 31 -9.56 1.83 -1.34
N THR A 32 -8.24 2.02 -1.23
CA THR A 32 -7.37 2.17 -2.40
C THR A 32 -7.09 0.84 -3.08
N ALA A 33 -6.87 -0.25 -2.35
CA ALA A 33 -6.80 -1.58 -2.95
C ALA A 33 -8.12 -1.94 -3.65
N LEU A 34 -9.26 -1.66 -3.02
CA LEU A 34 -10.58 -1.93 -3.58
C LEU A 34 -10.83 -1.13 -4.88
N ALA A 35 -10.49 0.17 -4.87
CA ALA A 35 -10.69 1.05 -6.01
C ALA A 35 -9.72 0.75 -7.16
N GLU A 36 -8.45 0.46 -6.90
CA GLU A 36 -7.44 0.24 -7.95
C GLU A 36 -7.49 -1.16 -8.56
N VAL A 37 -7.79 -2.20 -7.77
CA VAL A 37 -7.65 -3.60 -8.24
C VAL A 37 -8.98 -4.20 -8.68
N TYR A 38 -10.10 -3.74 -8.13
CA TYR A 38 -11.40 -4.42 -8.32
C TYR A 38 -12.45 -3.54 -9.00
N LEU A 39 -12.69 -2.33 -8.49
CA LEU A 39 -13.91 -1.59 -8.83
C LEU A 39 -13.71 -0.39 -9.76
N HIS A 40 -12.55 0.27 -9.74
CA HIS A 40 -12.25 1.49 -10.51
C HIS A 40 -13.32 2.60 -10.41
N HIS A 41 -14.07 2.61 -9.30
CA HIS A 41 -15.31 3.38 -9.15
C HIS A 41 -15.10 4.80 -8.60
N ARG A 42 -13.92 5.10 -8.05
CA ARG A 42 -13.58 6.40 -7.46
C ARG A 42 -12.07 6.56 -7.29
N TYR A 43 -11.64 7.80 -7.09
CA TYR A 43 -10.33 8.07 -6.51
C TYR A 43 -10.30 7.75 -5.01
N SER A 44 -9.12 7.44 -4.51
CA SER A 44 -8.87 7.16 -3.10
C SER A 44 -7.50 7.75 -2.74
N GLU A 45 -7.44 8.54 -1.67
CA GLU A 45 -6.26 9.35 -1.34
C GLU A 45 -5.25 8.59 -0.48
N ASP A 46 -5.74 7.87 0.54
CA ASP A 46 -4.90 7.17 1.52
C ASP A 46 -4.32 5.86 0.99
N LEU A 47 -3.21 5.39 1.58
CA LEU A 47 -2.65 4.06 1.35
C LEU A 47 -2.64 3.27 2.65
N ASP A 48 -3.53 2.29 2.75
CA ASP A 48 -3.65 1.41 3.91
C ASP A 48 -2.82 0.14 3.71
N PHE A 49 -1.99 -0.22 4.69
CA PHE A 49 -1.20 -1.45 4.66
C PHE A 49 -1.54 -2.34 5.85
N PHE A 50 -1.86 -3.60 5.55
CA PHE A 50 -2.25 -4.60 6.53
C PHE A 50 -1.24 -5.74 6.50
N THR A 51 -1.13 -6.47 7.61
CA THR A 51 -0.35 -7.71 7.69
C THR A 51 -1.15 -8.75 8.47
N ALA A 52 -0.91 -10.02 8.15
CA ALA A 52 -1.38 -11.15 8.95
C ALA A 52 -0.32 -11.63 9.95
N GLU A 53 0.91 -11.11 9.86
CA GLU A 53 1.97 -11.42 10.81
C GLU A 53 1.75 -10.66 12.12
N GLU A 54 1.97 -11.33 13.24
CA GLU A 54 2.03 -10.64 14.53
C GLU A 54 3.31 -9.80 14.59
N LEU A 55 3.16 -8.52 14.90
CA LEU A 55 4.26 -7.57 14.88
C LEU A 55 4.67 -7.17 16.29
N ASN A 56 5.99 -7.19 16.52
CA ASN A 56 6.56 -6.45 17.63
C ASN A 56 6.68 -4.97 17.23
N LEU A 57 6.01 -4.08 17.98
CA LEU A 57 6.02 -2.64 17.71
C LEU A 57 7.43 -2.03 17.70
N GLU A 58 8.39 -2.61 18.42
CA GLU A 58 9.79 -2.15 18.41
C GLU A 58 10.49 -2.40 17.07
N GLU A 59 10.10 -3.43 16.31
CA GLU A 59 10.63 -3.67 14.97
C GLU A 59 10.17 -2.60 13.97
N LEU A 60 8.96 -2.04 14.18
CA LEU A 60 8.42 -0.98 13.33
C LEU A 60 9.09 0.37 13.58
N LYS A 61 9.53 0.65 14.81
CA LYS A 61 10.21 1.92 15.15
C LYS A 61 11.57 2.08 14.46
N ARG A 62 12.17 0.98 13.97
CA ARG A 62 13.47 1.00 13.27
C ARG A 62 13.39 1.44 11.79
N PHE A 63 12.21 1.84 11.31
CA PHE A 63 12.02 2.35 9.96
C PHE A 63 12.21 3.88 9.83
N SER A 64 12.78 4.55 10.84
CA SER A 64 13.21 5.95 10.80
C SER A 64 14.69 6.08 10.44
#